data_AF-A0A8J5V488-F1
#
_entry.id   AF-A0A8J5V488-F1
#
_cell.length_a   1.000
_cell.length_b   1.000
_cell.length_c   1.000
_cell.angle_alpha   90.00
_cell.angle_beta   90.00
_cell.angle_gamma   90.00
#
_symmetry.space_group_name_H-M   'P 1'
#
loop_
_entity.id
_entity.type
_entity.pdbx_description
1 polymer ?
#
loop_
_entity_poly.entity_id
_entity_poly.type
_entity_poly.pdbx_seq_one_letter_code
_entity_poly.pdbx_strand_id
1 'polypeptide(L)'
;MVITVEPGCYFIDALLIAARDDPVSSKFFNWEEIEKYKKFGGVRIESDVYVTAHGCKNLTNCPRETWEIEVDVLKQVSSVIFLWN
;
A
#
# COMPACT_ATOMS: atom_id res chain seq x y z
N MET A 1 -5.81 5.47 23.61
CA MET A 1 -4.71 5.83 22.67
C MET A 1 -5.28 5.74 21.27
N VAL A 2 -4.93 6.67 20.37
CA VAL A 2 -5.24 6.56 18.93
C VAL A 2 -3.90 6.49 18.20
N ILE A 3 -3.75 5.53 17.29
CA ILE A 3 -2.52 5.32 16.48
C ILE A 3 -2.89 5.02 15.03
N THR A 4 -1.94 5.20 14.13
CA THR A 4 -2.02 4.72 12.75
C THR A 4 -1.49 3.29 12.66
N VAL A 5 -2.11 2.47 11.82
CA VAL A 5 -1.60 1.16 11.39
C VAL A 5 -1.42 1.25 9.89
N GLU A 6 -0.16 1.33 9.45
CA GLU A 6 0.19 1.77 8.10
C GLU A 6 1.30 0.95 7.42
N PRO A 7 1.16 -0.40 7.31
CA PRO A 7 2.14 -1.20 6.58
C PRO A 7 2.30 -0.70 5.14
N GLY A 8 3.54 -0.66 4.68
CA GLY A 8 3.89 -0.26 3.32
C GLY A 8 5.00 -1.12 2.72
N CYS A 9 4.94 -1.27 1.39
CA CYS A 9 5.96 -1.97 0.60
C CYS A 9 6.33 -1.10 -0.59
N TYR A 10 7.63 -0.84 -0.75
CA TYR A 10 8.14 0.12 -1.71
C TYR A 10 9.41 -0.41 -2.39
N PHE A 11 9.56 -0.07 -3.67
CA PHE A 11 10.78 -0.30 -4.43
C PHE A 11 11.52 1.04 -4.56
N ILE A 12 12.33 1.36 -3.54
CA ILE A 12 13.06 2.63 -3.46
C ILE A 12 14.52 2.41 -3.88
N ASP A 13 14.92 2.99 -5.01
CA ASP A 13 16.26 2.79 -5.58
C ASP A 13 17.39 3.09 -4.59
N ALA A 14 17.28 4.19 -3.82
CA ALA A 14 18.31 4.56 -2.84
C ALA A 14 18.55 3.48 -1.77
N LEU A 15 17.51 2.71 -1.40
CA LEU A 15 17.62 1.61 -0.43
C LEU A 15 18.03 0.30 -1.11
N LEU A 16 17.50 0.04 -2.31
CA LEU A 16 17.79 -1.18 -3.07
C LEU A 16 19.25 -1.22 -3.55
N ILE A 17 19.83 -0.08 -3.92
CA ILE A 17 21.26 -0.01 -4.29
C ILE A 17 22.13 -0.40 -3.10
N ALA A 18 21.87 0.19 -1.92
CA ALA A 18 22.62 -0.15 -0.70
C ALA A 18 22.46 -1.63 -0.32
N ALA A 19 21.26 -2.20 -0.46
CA ALA A 19 21.01 -3.62 -0.20
C ALA A 19 21.65 -4.56 -1.25
N ARG A 20 21.83 -4.08 -2.49
CA ARG A 20 22.51 -4.84 -3.54
C ARG A 20 23.99 -5.00 -3.29
N ASP A 21 24.60 -3.92 -2.79
CA ASP A 21 26.03 -3.85 -2.54
C ASP A 21 26.44 -4.49 -1.20
N ASP A 22 25.49 -4.75 -0.30
CA ASP A 22 25.72 -5.47 0.96
C ASP A 22 25.72 -7.01 0.75
N PRO A 23 26.85 -7.71 0.95
CA PRO A 23 26.93 -9.16 0.77
C PRO A 23 26.04 -9.95 1.73
N VAL A 24 25.65 -9.39 2.86
CA VAL A 24 24.82 -10.07 3.86
C VAL A 24 23.36 -10.11 3.42
N SER A 25 22.81 -8.97 2.99
CA SER A 25 21.41 -8.85 2.60
C SER A 25 21.14 -9.22 1.14
N SER A 26 22.08 -8.94 0.23
CA SER A 26 21.91 -9.14 -1.23
C SER A 26 21.51 -10.57 -1.62
N LYS A 27 21.95 -11.57 -0.85
CA LYS A 27 21.61 -12.99 -1.06
C LYS A 27 20.12 -13.34 -0.88
N PHE A 28 19.34 -12.48 -0.24
CA PHE A 28 17.90 -12.68 -0.02
C PHE A 28 17.05 -12.09 -1.14
N PHE A 29 17.64 -11.35 -2.07
CA PHE A 29 16.93 -10.63 -3.12
C PHE A 29 17.04 -11.34 -4.47
N ASN A 30 15.90 -11.54 -5.12
CA ASN A 30 15.89 -11.85 -6.54
C ASN A 30 15.94 -10.54 -7.34
N TRP A 31 17.15 -10.17 -7.76
CA TRP A 31 17.40 -8.90 -8.47
C TRP A 31 16.72 -8.82 -9.84
N GLU A 32 16.50 -9.97 -10.51
CA GLU A 32 15.79 -10.00 -11.79
C GLU A 32 14.33 -9.62 -11.62
N GLU A 33 13.66 -10.11 -10.57
CA GLU A 33 12.28 -9.72 -10.27
C GLU A 33 12.19 -8.27 -9.80
N ILE A 34 13.10 -7.83 -8.93
CA ILE A 34 13.10 -6.45 -8.40
C ILE A 34 13.18 -5.42 -9.53
N GLU A 35 13.99 -5.67 -10.55
CA GLU A 35 14.14 -4.75 -11.68
C GLU A 35 12.81 -4.51 -12.42
N LYS A 36 11.92 -5.51 -12.46
CA LYS A 36 10.58 -5.39 -13.06
C LYS A 36 9.66 -4.45 -12.28
N TYR A 37 9.86 -4.34 -10.96
CA TYR A 37 8.98 -3.57 -10.07
C TYR A 37 9.56 -2.21 -9.63
N LYS A 38 10.79 -1.84 -10.01
CA LYS A 38 11.39 -0.56 -9.63
C LYS A 38 10.55 0.67 -9.97
N LYS A 39 9.82 0.66 -11.09
CA LYS A 39 8.95 1.77 -11.52
C LYS A 39 7.54 1.72 -10.93
N PHE A 40 7.23 0.71 -10.14
CA PHE A 40 5.93 0.56 -9.50
C PHE A 40 5.71 1.63 -8.41
N GLY A 41 6.78 2.06 -7.74
CA GLY A 41 6.70 2.91 -6.57
C GLY A 41 6.45 2.07 -5.32
N GLY A 42 5.21 2.03 -4.84
CA GLY A 42 4.83 1.19 -3.69
C GLY A 42 3.41 1.42 -3.22
N VAL A 43 3.01 0.63 -2.22
CA VAL A 43 1.67 0.67 -1.62
C VAL A 43 1.80 0.95 -0.13
N ARG A 44 0.87 1.73 0.43
CA ARG A 44 0.62 1.86 1.87
C ARG A 44 -0.85 1.69 2.15
N ILE A 45 -1.20 0.93 3.18
CA ILE A 45 -2.58 0.75 3.62
C ILE A 45 -2.66 1.23 5.06
N GLU A 46 -3.28 2.39 5.26
CA GLU A 46 -3.30 3.09 6.55
C GLU A 46 -4.70 3.04 7.19
N SER A 47 -4.75 2.86 8.51
CA SER A 47 -5.96 2.93 9.33
C SER A 47 -5.71 3.66 10.64
N ASP A 48 -6.67 4.47 11.08
CA ASP A 48 -6.71 5.03 12.41
C ASP A 48 -7.36 4.03 13.36
N VAL A 49 -6.67 3.66 14.44
CA VAL A 49 -7.19 2.70 15.42
C VAL A 49 -7.20 3.29 16.82
N TYR A 50 -8.33 3.14 17.50
CA TYR A 50 -8.49 3.46 18.91
C TYR A 50 -8.27 2.22 19.76
N VAL A 51 -7.23 2.23 20.61
CA VAL A 51 -6.90 1.12 21.51
C VAL A 51 -7.82 1.12 22.72
N THR A 52 -8.39 -0.05 23.04
CA THR A 52 -9.27 -0.32 24.17
C THR A 52 -8.63 -1.32 25.14
N ALA A 53 -9.25 -1.56 26.29
CA ALA A 53 -8.75 -2.53 27.27
C ALA A 53 -8.73 -3.99 26.75
N HIS A 54 -9.47 -4.29 25.68
CA HIS A 54 -9.64 -5.65 25.14
C HIS A 54 -9.19 -5.78 23.68
N GLY A 55 -8.54 -4.76 23.10
CA GLY A 55 -8.11 -4.76 21.71
C GLY A 55 -8.11 -3.37 21.09
N CYS A 56 -8.69 -3.24 19.89
CA CYS A 56 -8.80 -1.95 19.21
C CYS A 56 -10.11 -1.82 18.42
N LYS A 57 -10.48 -0.58 18.12
CA LYS A 57 -11.55 -0.22 17.19
C LYS A 57 -10.94 0.51 15.99
N ASN A 58 -11.16 -0.02 14.79
CA ASN A 58 -10.79 0.68 13.56
C ASN A 58 -11.79 1.83 13.30
N LEU A 59 -11.26 3.03 13.10
CA LEU A 59 -12.02 4.25 12.84
C LEU A 59 -12.08 4.60 11.35
N THR A 60 -11.24 3.98 10.53
CA THR A 60 -11.20 4.21 9.08
C THR A 60 -12.20 3.32 8.35
N ASN A 61 -13.05 3.95 7.53
CA ASN A 61 -14.03 3.26 6.71
C ASN A 61 -13.75 3.53 5.22
N CYS A 62 -12.99 2.65 4.58
CA CYS A 62 -12.71 2.67 3.14
C CYS A 62 -12.59 1.24 2.61
N PRO A 63 -12.86 1.02 1.31
CA PRO A 63 -12.69 -0.29 0.68
C PRO A 63 -11.25 -0.78 0.82
N ARG A 64 -11.05 -2.07 1.10
CA ARG A 64 -9.72 -2.65 1.32
C ARG A 64 -9.44 -3.80 0.38
N GLU A 65 -10.46 -4.58 0.07
CA GLU A 65 -10.31 -5.70 -0.85
C GLU A 65 -10.21 -5.18 -2.29
N THR A 66 -9.46 -5.89 -3.13
CA THR A 66 -9.18 -5.45 -4.52
C THR A 66 -10.47 -5.18 -5.29
N TRP A 67 -11.46 -6.06 -5.18
CA TRP A 67 -12.74 -5.90 -5.87
C TRP A 67 -13.57 -4.74 -5.30
N GLU A 68 -13.49 -4.47 -3.99
CA GLU A 68 -14.20 -3.32 -3.39
C GLU A 68 -13.65 -2.02 -3.94
N ILE A 69 -12.32 -1.93 -4.03
CA ILE A 69 -11.61 -0.78 -4.59
C ILE A 69 -11.98 -0.61 -6.07
N GLU A 70 -11.92 -1.69 -6.86
CA GLU A 70 -12.30 -1.65 -8.28
C GLU A 70 -13.74 -1.19 -8.48
N VAL A 71 -14.68 -1.74 -7.70
CA VAL A 71 -16.09 -1.35 -7.75
C VAL A 71 -16.29 0.11 -7.36
N ASP A 72 -15.65 0.59 -6.30
CA ASP A 72 -15.79 1.97 -5.86
C ASP A 72 -15.17 2.98 -6.83
N VAL A 73 -14.06 2.62 -7.49
CA VAL A 73 -13.49 3.42 -8.59
C VAL A 73 -14.44 3.48 -9.78
N LEU A 74 -15.02 2.35 -10.20
CA LEU A 74 -15.97 2.31 -11.31
C LEU A 74 -17.26 3.12 -11.04
N LYS A 75 -17.76 3.12 -9.81
CA LYS A 75 -18.89 3.96 -9.40
C LYS A 75 -18.56 5.44 -9.58
N GLN A 76 -17.39 5.88 -9.11
CA GLN A 76 -16.97 7.27 -9.21
C GLN A 76 -16.84 7.73 -10.67
N VAL A 77 -16.24 6.91 -11.54
CA VAL A 77 -16.13 7.20 -12.97
C VAL A 77 -17.52 7.31 -13.63
N SER A 78 -18.44 6.41 -13.29
CA SER A 78 -19.80 6.41 -13.85
C SER A 78 -20.58 7.66 -13.43
N SER A 79 -20.43 8.11 -12.18
CA SER A 79 -21.03 9.35 -11.69
C SER A 79 -20.49 10.60 -12.41
N VAL A 80 -19.22 10.58 -12.83
CA VAL A 80 -18.65 11.67 -13.62
C VAL A 80 -19.26 11.68 -15.02
N ILE A 81 -19.38 10.54 -15.71
CA ILE A 81 -19.91 10.49 -17.08
C ILE A 81 -21.38 10.97 -17.15
N PHE A 82 -22.21 10.65 -16.16
CA PHE A 82 -23.61 11.08 -16.13
C PHE A 82 -23.82 12.58 -15.88
N LEU A 83 -22.81 13.31 -15.40
CA LEU A 83 -22.89 14.77 -15.20
C LEU A 83 -22.61 15.59 -16.48
N TRP A 84 -22.21 14.93 -17.57
CA TRP A 84 -21.87 15.58 -18.85
C TRP A 84 -22.84 15.22 -20.00
N ASN A 85 -23.98 14.58 -19.68
CA ASN A 85 -25.13 14.38 -20.59
C ASN A 85 -26.36 15.07 -20.00
#